data_AF-A0A8C4WC19-F1
#
_entry.id   AF-A0A8C4WC19-F1
#
_cell.length_a   1.000
_cell.length_b   1.000
_cell.length_c   1.000
_cell.angle_alpha   90.00
_cell.angle_beta   90.00
_cell.angle_gamma   90.00
#
_symmetry.space_group_name_H-M   'P 1'
#
loop_
_entity.id
_entity.type
_entity.pdbx_description
1 polymer ?
#
loop_
_entity_poly.entity_id
_entity_poly.type
_entity_poly.pdbx_seq_one_letter_code
_entity_poly.pdbx_strand_id
1 'polypeptide(L)'
;MHGGANVTGFQIVNSENPMVQQFLQRWIRLDEREFPEAKNSPLKYTSALTHDAILVIAEAFRYLRRQRVDVSRRGSAGDCLANPAVPWSQGIDIERALKMVQVQGMTGNIQFDTYGRRTNYTIDVYETKATGSRKAGYWNEYERFVPALDQQVSNDTSSVENRTIVVTTILESPYVMYKKNHEQLEGNERYEGYCVDLAYEIAKHVGIKYKLSIVGDGKYGARDPESKIWNGMVGELVYGRADIAVAPLTITLVREEVIDFSKPFMSLGISIMIKKPQKSKPGVFSFLDPLAYEIWMCIVFAYIGVSVVLFLVSRFSPYEWHLEDNNEEPRDPQNPPDPPNEFGIFNSLWFSLGAFMQQGCDISPRSLSGRIVGGVWWFFTLIIISSYTANLAAFLTVERMVSPIESAEDLAKQTEIAYGTLDSGSTKEFFRRSKIAVYEKMWSYMKSAEPSVFTKTTADGVARVRKSKGKFAFLLESTMNEYIEQRKPCDTMKVGGNLDSKGYGVATPKGSALRWVE
;
A
#
# COMPACT_ATOMS: atom_id res chain seq x y z
N MET A 1 -23.68 -29.56 -3.08
CA MET A 1 -23.06 -28.34 -2.53
C MET A 1 -22.28 -28.74 -1.30
N HIS A 2 -20.95 -28.78 -1.39
CA HIS A 2 -20.11 -28.97 -0.20
C HIS A 2 -19.80 -27.58 0.36
N GLY A 3 -20.24 -27.28 1.58
CA GLY A 3 -19.87 -26.06 2.27
C GLY A 3 -18.39 -26.14 2.61
N GLY A 4 -17.54 -25.33 1.99
CA GLY A 4 -16.07 -25.41 2.10
C GLY A 4 -15.47 -25.09 3.48
N ALA A 5 -16.24 -25.21 4.56
CA ALA A 5 -15.77 -25.09 5.93
C ALA A 5 -15.27 -26.45 6.44
N ASN A 6 -14.13 -26.45 7.13
CA ASN A 6 -13.63 -27.64 7.80
C ASN A 6 -14.47 -27.92 9.05
N VAL A 7 -15.07 -29.12 9.11
CA VAL A 7 -15.88 -29.56 10.25
C VAL A 7 -15.17 -30.71 10.94
N THR A 8 -14.97 -30.57 12.25
CA THR A 8 -14.41 -31.60 13.12
C THR A 8 -15.45 -32.03 14.15
N GLY A 9 -15.41 -33.29 14.55
CA GLY A 9 -16.35 -33.88 15.48
C GLY A 9 -15.73 -34.99 16.31
N PHE A 10 -16.49 -35.48 17.28
CA PHE A 10 -16.06 -36.51 18.21
C PHE A 10 -17.01 -37.70 18.16
N GLN A 11 -16.45 -38.90 18.30
CA GLN A 11 -17.21 -40.13 18.31
C GLN A 11 -16.69 -41.05 19.43
N ILE A 12 -17.59 -41.43 20.34
CA ILE A 12 -17.27 -42.33 21.47
C ILE A 12 -17.58 -43.80 21.15
N VAL A 13 -18.44 -44.05 20.16
CA VAL A 13 -18.83 -45.40 19.73
C VAL A 13 -18.00 -45.78 18.50
N ASN A 14 -17.04 -46.68 18.67
CA ASN A 14 -16.22 -47.14 17.56
C ASN A 14 -16.99 -48.18 16.71
N SER A 15 -17.39 -47.80 15.50
CA SER A 15 -18.10 -48.67 14.55
C SER A 15 -17.25 -49.81 13.97
N GLU A 16 -15.93 -49.76 14.13
CA GLU A 16 -15.01 -50.82 13.71
C GLU A 16 -14.91 -51.94 14.75
N ASN A 17 -15.35 -51.70 15.99
CA ASN A 17 -15.31 -52.70 17.05
C ASN A 17 -16.27 -53.86 16.71
N PRO A 18 -15.79 -55.13 16.68
CA PRO A 18 -16.63 -56.29 16.37
C PRO A 18 -17.87 -56.41 17.24
N MET A 19 -17.79 -56.05 18.53
CA MET A 19 -18.94 -56.06 19.44
C MET A 19 -20.03 -55.08 18.99
N VAL A 20 -19.62 -53.88 18.58
CA VAL A 20 -20.52 -52.83 18.09
C VAL A 20 -21.12 -53.24 16.75
N GLN A 21 -20.34 -53.85 15.86
CA GLN A 21 -20.84 -54.36 14.58
C GLN A 21 -21.90 -55.46 14.77
N GLN A 22 -21.67 -56.40 15.67
CA GLN A 22 -22.65 -57.44 16.01
C GLN A 22 -23.92 -56.82 16.59
N PHE A 23 -23.80 -55.84 17.48
CA PHE A 23 -24.94 -55.12 18.03
C PHE A 23 -25.71 -54.38 16.93
N LEU A 24 -25.03 -53.66 16.03
CA LEU A 24 -25.66 -52.94 14.92
C LEU A 24 -26.39 -53.88 13.96
N GLN A 25 -25.82 -55.04 13.65
CA GLN A 25 -26.49 -56.07 12.84
C GLN A 25 -27.79 -56.57 13.48
N ARG A 26 -27.81 -56.70 14.82
CA ARG A 26 -29.02 -57.06 15.56
C ARG A 26 -30.01 -55.90 15.62
N TRP A 27 -29.52 -54.68 15.87
CA TRP A 27 -30.31 -53.46 15.99
C TRP A 27 -31.13 -53.18 14.74
N ILE A 28 -30.53 -53.33 13.55
CA ILE A 28 -31.20 -53.11 12.25
C ILE A 28 -32.30 -54.15 11.98
N ARG A 29 -32.27 -55.31 12.64
CA ARG A 29 -33.25 -56.40 12.48
C ARG A 29 -34.45 -56.30 13.43
N LEU A 30 -34.45 -55.35 14.36
CA LEU A 30 -35.56 -55.17 15.31
C LEU A 30 -36.82 -54.65 14.58
N ASP A 31 -38.00 -55.06 15.07
CA ASP A 31 -39.27 -54.56 14.55
C ASP A 31 -39.49 -53.11 15.02
N GLU A 32 -39.72 -52.22 14.06
CA GLU A 32 -39.93 -50.78 14.31
C GLU A 32 -41.23 -50.51 15.08
N ARG A 33 -42.19 -51.44 15.06
CA ARG A 33 -43.42 -51.35 15.86
C ARG A 33 -43.17 -51.53 17.35
N GLU A 34 -42.18 -52.34 17.72
CA GLU A 34 -41.80 -52.61 19.11
C GLU A 34 -40.68 -51.68 19.57
N PHE A 35 -39.73 -51.36 18.68
CA PHE A 35 -38.58 -50.51 18.93
C PHE A 35 -38.53 -49.35 17.92
N PRO A 36 -39.19 -48.21 18.20
CA PRO A 36 -39.17 -47.06 17.32
C PRO A 36 -37.74 -46.52 17.14
N GLU A 37 -37.45 -45.97 15.96
CA GLU A 37 -36.12 -45.47 15.55
C GLU A 37 -35.02 -46.54 15.37
N ALA A 38 -35.30 -47.83 15.55
CA ALA A 38 -34.27 -48.87 15.44
C ALA A 38 -33.74 -49.08 14.01
N LYS A 39 -34.58 -48.90 12.99
CA LYS A 39 -34.24 -49.22 11.59
C LYS A 39 -33.77 -48.01 10.76
N ASN A 40 -34.34 -46.84 11.02
CA ASN A 40 -34.19 -45.67 10.16
C ASN A 40 -33.24 -44.59 10.72
N SER A 41 -32.68 -44.79 11.92
CA SER A 41 -31.73 -43.85 12.54
C SER A 41 -30.40 -44.55 12.85
N PRO A 42 -29.25 -43.89 12.63
CA PRO A 42 -27.98 -44.36 13.18
C PRO A 42 -28.07 -44.44 14.70
N LEU A 43 -27.33 -45.39 15.28
CA LEU A 43 -27.29 -45.58 16.73
C LEU A 43 -26.77 -44.31 17.41
N LYS A 44 -27.61 -43.69 18.24
CA LYS A 44 -27.22 -42.51 19.03
C LYS A 44 -26.24 -42.92 20.13
N TYR A 45 -25.25 -42.07 20.41
CA TYR A 45 -24.28 -42.33 21.49
C TYR A 45 -24.96 -42.44 22.86
N THR A 46 -26.07 -41.73 23.07
CA THR A 46 -26.89 -41.84 24.28
C THR A 46 -27.49 -43.23 24.44
N SER A 47 -27.99 -43.83 23.36
CA SER A 47 -28.50 -45.21 23.36
C SER A 47 -27.40 -46.22 23.63
N ALA A 48 -26.20 -46.01 23.10
CA ALA A 48 -25.03 -46.84 23.41
C ALA A 48 -24.64 -46.76 24.89
N LEU A 49 -24.70 -45.57 25.50
CA LEU A 49 -24.48 -45.40 26.94
C LEU A 49 -25.57 -46.07 27.78
N THR A 50 -26.84 -46.05 27.34
CA THR A 50 -27.93 -46.76 28.02
C THR A 50 -27.72 -48.28 28.01
N HIS A 51 -27.27 -48.82 26.88
CA HIS A 51 -26.90 -50.23 26.76
C HIS A 51 -25.77 -50.58 27.75
N ASP A 52 -24.71 -49.78 27.74
CA ASP A 52 -23.56 -49.96 28.64
C ASP A 52 -23.93 -49.79 30.12
N ALA A 53 -24.88 -48.90 30.44
CA ALA A 53 -25.38 -48.72 31.80
C ALA A 53 -26.07 -49.99 32.33
N ILE A 54 -26.88 -50.66 31.51
CA ILE A 54 -27.51 -51.93 31.89
C ILE A 54 -26.45 -53.02 32.11
N LEU A 55 -25.41 -53.05 31.27
CA LEU A 55 -24.28 -53.98 31.44
C LEU A 55 -23.56 -53.76 32.78
N VAL A 56 -23.28 -52.50 33.13
CA VAL A 56 -22.64 -52.13 34.40
C VAL A 56 -23.51 -52.52 35.59
N ILE A 57 -24.81 -52.21 35.55
CA ILE A 57 -25.76 -52.56 36.62
C ILE A 57 -25.83 -54.09 36.80
N ALA A 58 -25.92 -54.84 35.70
CA ALA A 58 -25.97 -56.29 35.74
C ALA A 58 -24.68 -56.88 36.36
N GLU A 59 -23.51 -56.38 35.98
CA GLU A 59 -22.24 -56.88 36.52
C GLU A 59 -22.04 -56.48 38.00
N ALA A 60 -22.49 -55.30 38.42
CA ALA A 60 -22.47 -54.89 39.82
C ALA A 60 -23.32 -55.82 40.71
N PHE A 61 -24.55 -56.15 40.30
CA PHE A 61 -25.38 -57.10 41.04
C PHE A 61 -24.84 -58.54 40.97
N ARG A 62 -24.19 -58.92 39.87
CA ARG A 62 -23.47 -60.19 39.77
C ARG A 62 -22.32 -60.26 40.76
N TYR A 63 -21.57 -59.17 40.93
CA TYR A 63 -20.50 -59.05 41.91
C TYR A 63 -21.03 -59.15 43.35
N LEU A 64 -22.09 -58.41 43.70
CA LEU A 64 -22.70 -58.46 45.03
C LEU A 64 -23.20 -59.87 45.38
N ARG A 65 -23.81 -60.57 44.40
CA ARG A 65 -24.26 -61.96 44.58
C ARG A 65 -23.09 -62.92 44.78
N ARG A 66 -21.96 -62.73 44.07
CA ARG A 66 -20.73 -63.51 44.27
C ARG A 66 -20.13 -63.29 45.66
N GLN A 67 -20.18 -62.06 46.16
CA GLN A 67 -19.73 -61.69 47.52
C GLN A 67 -20.72 -62.09 48.62
N ARG A 68 -21.87 -62.70 48.27
CA ARG A 68 -22.96 -63.07 49.19
C ARG A 68 -23.48 -61.89 50.03
N VAL A 69 -23.46 -60.68 49.47
CA VAL A 69 -24.05 -59.49 50.10
C VAL A 69 -25.57 -59.54 49.91
N ASP A 70 -26.32 -59.54 51.01
CA ASP A 70 -27.78 -59.48 50.97
C ASP A 70 -28.25 -58.03 50.76
N VAL A 71 -28.79 -57.77 49.57
CA VAL A 71 -29.37 -56.47 49.18
C VAL A 71 -30.89 -56.45 49.32
N SER A 72 -31.50 -57.43 50.01
CA SER A 72 -32.93 -57.40 50.27
C SER A 72 -33.28 -56.28 51.25
N ARG A 73 -34.15 -55.36 50.82
CA ARG A 73 -34.68 -54.33 51.71
C ARG A 73 -35.74 -54.95 52.62
N ARG A 74 -35.47 -54.96 53.93
CA ARG A 74 -36.45 -55.40 54.93
C ARG A 74 -37.43 -54.25 55.20
N GLY A 75 -38.55 -54.23 54.47
CA GLY A 75 -39.66 -53.27 54.65
C GLY A 75 -39.81 -52.24 53.53
N SER A 76 -40.90 -51.45 53.61
CA SER A 76 -41.20 -50.38 52.65
C SER A 76 -40.27 -49.17 52.81
N ALA A 77 -40.10 -48.39 51.74
CA ALA A 77 -39.21 -47.24 51.74
C ALA A 77 -39.71 -46.02 52.53
N GLY A 78 -41.01 -45.98 52.83
CA GLY A 78 -41.64 -44.81 53.44
C GLY A 78 -41.80 -43.65 52.46
N ASP A 79 -42.06 -42.46 53.00
CA ASP A 79 -42.16 -41.20 52.25
C ASP A 79 -40.77 -40.58 52.03
N CYS A 80 -40.55 -40.00 50.85
CA CYS A 80 -39.30 -39.27 50.54
C CYS A 80 -39.15 -37.99 51.38
N LEU A 81 -40.24 -37.47 51.95
CA LEU A 81 -40.27 -36.30 52.82
C LEU A 81 -40.20 -36.65 54.33
N ALA A 82 -39.92 -37.92 54.67
CA ALA A 82 -39.72 -38.31 56.06
C ALA A 82 -38.62 -37.47 56.73
N ASN A 83 -38.84 -37.03 57.98
CA ASN A 83 -37.91 -36.17 58.70
C ASN A 83 -37.59 -36.73 60.10
N PRO A 84 -36.36 -37.25 60.34
CA PRO A 84 -35.27 -37.38 59.38
C PRO A 84 -35.47 -38.59 58.45
N ALA A 85 -35.11 -38.43 57.17
CA ALA A 85 -35.10 -39.53 56.21
C ALA A 85 -34.00 -40.52 56.60
N VAL A 86 -34.36 -41.80 56.76
CA VAL A 86 -33.40 -42.86 57.13
C VAL A 86 -32.80 -43.45 55.85
N PRO A 87 -31.49 -43.27 55.58
CA PRO A 87 -30.84 -43.84 54.40
C PRO A 87 -30.80 -45.36 54.46
N TRP A 88 -30.86 -46.00 53.28
CA TRP A 88 -30.70 -47.44 53.19
C TRP A 88 -29.22 -47.82 53.23
N SER A 89 -28.78 -48.49 54.30
CA SER A 89 -27.37 -48.81 54.54
C SER A 89 -26.70 -49.61 53.43
N GLN A 90 -27.42 -50.56 52.83
CA GLN A 90 -26.90 -51.39 51.72
C GLN A 90 -26.72 -50.60 50.43
N GLY A 91 -27.27 -49.37 50.33
CA GLY A 91 -27.02 -48.48 49.19
C GLY A 91 -25.55 -48.15 49.01
N ILE A 92 -24.78 -48.07 50.11
CA ILE A 92 -23.33 -47.79 50.08
C ILE A 92 -22.57 -48.98 49.47
N ASP A 93 -22.99 -50.21 49.76
CA ASP A 93 -22.40 -51.41 49.19
C ASP A 93 -22.70 -51.53 47.69
N ILE A 94 -23.91 -51.13 47.27
CA ILE A 94 -24.30 -51.08 45.86
C ILE A 94 -23.48 -50.03 45.11
N GLU A 95 -23.33 -48.83 45.67
CA GLU A 95 -22.50 -47.76 45.09
C GLU A 95 -21.05 -48.21 44.95
N ARG A 96 -20.50 -48.85 45.98
CA ARG A 96 -19.14 -49.41 45.95
C ARG A 96 -18.99 -50.47 44.86
N ALA A 97 -19.96 -51.38 44.75
CA ALA A 97 -19.95 -52.41 43.71
C ALA A 97 -20.01 -51.81 42.31
N LEU A 98 -20.84 -50.79 42.08
CA LEU A 98 -20.93 -50.07 40.80
C LEU A 98 -19.59 -49.42 40.42
N LYS A 99 -18.92 -48.76 41.37
CA LYS A 99 -17.61 -48.11 41.13
C LYS A 99 -16.48 -49.10 40.86
N MET A 100 -16.61 -50.34 41.31
CA MET A 100 -15.63 -51.42 41.08
C MET A 100 -15.82 -52.14 39.74
N VAL A 101 -16.91 -51.87 39.01
CA VAL A 101 -17.15 -52.53 37.72
C VAL A 101 -16.13 -52.06 36.69
N GLN A 102 -15.44 -53.02 36.09
CA GLN A 102 -14.61 -52.81 34.91
C GLN A 102 -15.04 -53.78 33.81
N VAL A 103 -15.65 -53.25 32.74
CA VAL A 103 -16.19 -54.04 31.64
C VAL A 103 -15.94 -53.36 30.29
N GLN A 104 -15.95 -54.15 29.23
CA GLN A 104 -15.91 -53.65 27.86
C GLN A 104 -17.35 -53.54 27.33
N GLY A 105 -17.74 -52.34 26.90
CA GLY A 105 -19.05 -52.06 26.30
C GLY A 105 -18.97 -51.47 24.90
N MET A 106 -20.08 -50.90 24.44
CA MET A 106 -20.23 -50.20 23.16
C MET A 106 -19.33 -48.96 23.07
N THR A 107 -19.08 -48.32 24.20
CA THR A 107 -18.23 -47.13 24.35
C THR A 107 -16.79 -47.45 24.76
N GLY A 108 -16.35 -48.69 24.55
CA GLY A 108 -15.00 -49.14 24.88
C GLY A 108 -14.86 -49.60 26.33
N ASN A 109 -13.71 -49.33 26.94
CA ASN A 109 -13.44 -49.67 28.34
C ASN A 109 -14.27 -48.76 29.27
N ILE A 110 -14.93 -49.37 30.24
CA ILE A 110 -15.76 -48.67 31.24
C ILE A 110 -15.16 -48.95 32.61
N GLN A 111 -14.71 -47.89 33.27
CA GLN A 111 -14.22 -47.90 34.64
C GLN A 111 -14.53 -46.54 35.29
N PHE A 112 -14.60 -46.51 36.62
CA PHE A 112 -14.99 -45.34 37.38
C PHE A 112 -13.93 -44.92 38.40
N ASP A 113 -13.88 -43.63 38.72
CA ASP A 113 -13.11 -43.12 39.85
C ASP A 113 -13.88 -43.26 41.18
N THR A 114 -13.28 -42.79 42.26
CA THR A 114 -13.89 -42.79 43.61
C THR A 114 -15.17 -41.97 43.69
N TYR A 115 -15.41 -41.05 42.76
CA TYR A 115 -16.60 -40.21 42.68
C TYR A 115 -17.65 -40.75 41.71
N GLY A 116 -17.38 -41.83 40.97
CA GLY A 116 -18.28 -42.40 39.97
C GLY A 116 -18.18 -41.76 38.57
N ARG A 117 -17.12 -41.00 38.29
CA ARG A 117 -16.84 -40.46 36.96
C ARG A 117 -16.09 -41.48 36.12
N ARG A 118 -16.42 -41.59 34.83
CA ARG A 118 -15.68 -42.48 33.92
C ARG A 118 -14.23 -42.03 33.76
N THR A 119 -13.30 -42.97 33.84
CA THR A 119 -11.86 -42.76 33.57
C THR A 119 -11.40 -43.73 32.49
N ASN A 120 -10.20 -43.50 31.92
CA ASN A 120 -9.59 -44.40 30.91
C ASN A 120 -10.55 -44.73 29.75
N TYR A 121 -11.25 -43.70 29.28
CA TYR A 121 -12.07 -43.77 28.08
C TYR A 121 -11.27 -43.20 26.90
N THR A 122 -11.64 -43.61 25.71
CA THR A 122 -11.04 -43.13 24.45
C THR A 122 -12.13 -42.50 23.60
N ILE A 123 -11.87 -41.31 23.09
CA ILE A 123 -12.75 -40.60 22.15
C ILE A 123 -12.04 -40.49 20.82
N ASP A 124 -12.69 -40.95 19.75
CA ASP A 124 -12.14 -40.80 18.41
C ASP A 124 -12.48 -39.42 17.86
N VAL A 125 -11.49 -38.78 17.24
CA VAL A 125 -11.63 -37.48 16.58
C VAL A 125 -11.83 -37.72 15.09
N TYR A 126 -12.89 -37.14 14.53
CA TYR A 126 -13.22 -37.25 13.12
C TYR A 126 -13.16 -35.89 12.43
N GLU A 127 -12.67 -35.89 11.20
CA GLU A 127 -12.69 -34.75 10.30
C GLU A 127 -13.57 -35.07 9.09
N THR A 128 -14.50 -34.16 8.76
CA THR A 128 -15.34 -34.32 7.58
C THR A 128 -14.59 -33.82 6.35
N LYS A 129 -14.36 -34.73 5.39
CA LYS A 129 -13.86 -34.43 4.05
C LYS A 129 -14.98 -34.59 3.01
N ALA A 130 -14.72 -34.20 1.77
CA ALA A 130 -15.68 -34.34 0.67
C ALA A 130 -16.10 -35.82 0.41
N THR A 131 -15.22 -36.77 0.73
CA THR A 131 -15.45 -38.21 0.58
C THR A 131 -16.17 -38.86 1.78
N GLY A 132 -16.38 -38.11 2.87
CA GLY A 132 -16.97 -38.62 4.12
C GLY A 132 -16.16 -38.22 5.35
N SER A 133 -16.57 -38.72 6.52
CA SER A 133 -15.84 -38.52 7.77
C SER A 133 -14.68 -39.49 7.88
N ARG A 134 -13.46 -38.98 8.11
CA ARG A 134 -12.25 -39.78 8.35
C ARG A 134 -11.81 -39.62 9.80
N LYS A 135 -11.34 -40.70 10.42
CA LYS A 135 -10.73 -40.66 11.75
C LYS A 135 -9.38 -39.93 11.68
N ALA A 136 -9.27 -38.79 12.36
CA ALA A 136 -8.06 -37.99 12.45
C ALA A 136 -7.12 -38.48 13.57
N GLY A 137 -7.68 -39.10 14.61
CA GLY A 137 -6.92 -39.60 15.75
C GLY A 137 -7.83 -40.06 16.88
N TYR A 138 -7.23 -40.28 18.04
CA TYR A 138 -7.96 -40.55 19.28
C TYR A 138 -7.46 -39.65 20.40
N TRP A 139 -8.31 -39.42 21.38
CA TRP A 139 -8.00 -38.69 22.59
C TRP A 139 -8.25 -39.56 23.81
N ASN A 140 -7.31 -39.57 24.73
CA ASN A 140 -7.45 -40.19 26.04
C ASN A 140 -6.94 -39.25 27.15
N GLU A 141 -7.25 -39.59 28.40
CA GLU A 141 -6.90 -38.77 29.57
C GLU A 141 -5.38 -38.72 29.83
N TYR A 142 -4.65 -39.77 29.44
CA TYR A 142 -3.22 -39.94 29.75
C TYR A 142 -2.28 -39.36 28.70
N GLU A 143 -2.49 -39.68 27.42
CA GLU A 143 -1.67 -39.31 26.27
C GLU A 143 -2.21 -38.07 25.53
N ARG A 144 -3.39 -37.56 25.93
CA ARG A 144 -4.09 -36.46 25.26
C ARG A 144 -4.43 -36.86 23.81
N PHE A 145 -4.31 -35.95 22.85
CA PHE A 145 -4.62 -36.23 21.45
C PHE A 145 -3.45 -36.94 20.78
N VAL A 146 -3.71 -38.14 20.26
CA VAL A 146 -2.78 -38.93 19.47
C VAL A 146 -3.32 -39.02 18.04
N PRO A 147 -2.62 -38.47 17.03
CA PRO A 147 -3.05 -38.57 15.64
C PRO A 147 -3.00 -40.04 15.19
N ALA A 148 -3.97 -40.46 14.37
CA ALA A 148 -3.99 -41.83 13.86
C ALA A 148 -2.77 -42.03 12.92
N LEU A 149 -1.92 -43.03 13.22
CA LEU A 149 -0.86 -43.50 12.32
C LEU A 149 -1.48 -44.25 11.14
N ASP A 150 -2.19 -43.53 10.30
CA ASP A 150 -2.34 -43.95 8.91
C ASP A 150 -1.18 -43.29 8.17
N GLN A 151 -0.18 -44.10 7.82
CA GLN A 151 1.00 -43.77 7.02
C GLN A 151 0.62 -43.44 5.58
N GLN A 152 -0.17 -42.39 5.43
CA GLN A 152 0.21 -41.32 4.53
C GLN A 152 0.43 -40.12 5.47
N VAL A 153 1.63 -39.95 6.00
CA VAL A 153 2.56 -38.99 5.37
C VAL A 153 2.29 -38.86 3.86
N SER A 154 1.11 -38.36 3.49
CA SER A 154 1.09 -37.34 2.48
C SER A 154 1.95 -36.27 3.12
N ASN A 155 3.23 -36.22 2.74
CA ASN A 155 3.79 -34.99 2.23
C ASN A 155 2.70 -33.90 2.30
N ASP A 156 2.61 -33.11 3.37
CA ASP A 156 1.55 -32.09 3.48
C ASP A 156 1.66 -31.10 2.30
N THR A 157 2.79 -31.13 1.59
CA THR A 157 2.99 -30.60 0.24
C THR A 157 1.97 -31.09 -0.81
N SER A 158 1.52 -32.34 -0.81
CA SER A 158 0.55 -32.86 -1.81
C SER A 158 -0.90 -32.43 -1.56
N SER A 159 -1.24 -31.99 -0.33
CA SER A 159 -2.55 -31.37 -0.06
C SER A 159 -2.64 -29.95 -0.66
N VAL A 160 -1.49 -29.26 -0.76
CA VAL A 160 -1.35 -27.96 -1.42
C VAL A 160 -1.38 -28.12 -2.95
N GLU A 161 -0.80 -29.20 -3.49
CA GLU A 161 -0.76 -29.46 -4.95
C GLU A 161 -2.15 -29.61 -5.60
N ASN A 162 -3.16 -30.09 -4.86
CA ASN A 162 -4.53 -30.29 -5.40
C ASN A 162 -5.54 -29.20 -5.02
N ARG A 163 -5.19 -28.28 -4.11
CA ARG A 163 -6.07 -27.15 -3.75
C ARG A 163 -5.79 -25.96 -4.66
N THR A 164 -6.83 -25.38 -5.25
CA THR A 164 -6.68 -24.11 -5.98
C THR A 164 -6.53 -22.98 -4.96
N ILE A 165 -5.34 -22.36 -4.95
CA ILE A 165 -4.99 -21.24 -4.09
C ILE A 165 -5.71 -19.97 -4.56
N VAL A 166 -6.41 -19.29 -3.66
CA VAL A 166 -7.09 -18.02 -3.96
C VAL A 166 -6.09 -16.87 -3.81
N VAL A 167 -5.70 -16.29 -4.94
CA VAL A 167 -4.80 -15.14 -5.02
C VAL A 167 -5.64 -13.87 -5.06
N THR A 168 -5.69 -13.10 -3.97
CA THR A 168 -6.36 -11.80 -3.96
C THR A 168 -5.47 -10.70 -4.55
N THR A 169 -6.08 -9.80 -5.31
CA THR A 169 -5.41 -8.66 -5.92
C THR A 169 -6.38 -7.50 -6.18
N ILE A 170 -5.87 -6.38 -6.68
CA ILE A 170 -6.64 -5.16 -6.98
C ILE A 170 -6.37 -4.71 -8.42
N LEU A 171 -7.40 -4.17 -9.08
CA LEU A 171 -7.28 -3.61 -10.43
C LEU A 171 -6.54 -2.28 -10.38
N GLU A 172 -5.27 -2.29 -10.80
CA GLU A 172 -4.43 -1.11 -10.82
C GLU A 172 -3.36 -1.25 -11.92
N SER A 173 -3.35 -0.33 -12.88
CA SER A 173 -2.38 -0.35 -13.98
C SER A 173 -0.99 0.09 -13.50
N PRO A 174 0.12 -0.58 -13.91
CA PRO A 174 0.23 -1.73 -14.81
C PRO A 174 0.26 -3.09 -14.08
N TYR A 175 -0.09 -3.15 -12.80
CA TYR A 175 0.02 -4.34 -11.98
C TYR A 175 -1.01 -5.40 -12.37
N VAL A 176 -2.30 -5.03 -12.41
CA VAL A 176 -3.39 -5.90 -12.86
C VAL A 176 -4.39 -5.07 -13.65
N MET A 177 -4.66 -5.51 -14.86
CA MET A 177 -5.54 -4.87 -15.83
C MET A 177 -6.43 -5.93 -16.47
N TYR A 178 -7.59 -5.52 -16.97
CA TYR A 178 -8.36 -6.38 -17.86
C TYR A 178 -7.74 -6.38 -19.26
N LYS A 179 -7.66 -7.56 -19.88
CA LYS A 179 -7.38 -7.66 -21.31
C LYS A 179 -8.51 -7.02 -22.12
N LYS A 180 -8.19 -6.52 -23.31
CA LYS A 180 -9.19 -5.91 -24.20
C LYS A 180 -10.37 -6.84 -24.55
N ASN A 181 -10.12 -8.15 -24.62
CA ASN A 181 -11.10 -9.19 -24.93
C ASN A 181 -11.52 -10.01 -23.68
N HIS A 182 -11.48 -9.41 -22.47
CA HIS A 182 -11.76 -10.12 -21.22
C HIS A 182 -13.15 -10.77 -21.14
N GLU A 183 -14.12 -10.30 -21.92
CA GLU A 183 -15.48 -10.88 -21.96
C GLU A 183 -15.52 -12.24 -22.67
N GLN A 184 -14.57 -12.50 -23.57
CA GLN A 184 -14.47 -13.75 -24.33
C GLN A 184 -13.58 -14.80 -23.63
N LEU A 185 -12.84 -14.38 -22.59
CA LEU A 185 -11.90 -15.21 -21.86
C LEU A 185 -12.52 -15.61 -20.52
N GLU A 186 -12.10 -16.75 -19.98
CA GLU A 186 -12.57 -17.23 -18.68
C GLU A 186 -11.42 -17.36 -17.67
N GLY A 187 -11.77 -17.31 -16.37
CA GLY A 187 -10.81 -17.52 -15.30
C GLY A 187 -9.70 -16.45 -15.23
N ASN A 188 -8.45 -16.92 -15.14
CA ASN A 188 -7.26 -16.08 -14.96
C ASN A 188 -6.85 -15.35 -16.24
N GLU A 189 -7.21 -15.87 -17.42
CA GLU A 189 -6.77 -15.32 -18.71
C GLU A 189 -7.35 -13.95 -19.02
N ARG A 190 -8.40 -13.55 -18.30
CA ARG A 190 -9.05 -12.24 -18.39
C ARG A 190 -8.17 -11.08 -17.93
N TYR A 191 -7.14 -11.37 -17.14
CA TYR A 191 -6.27 -10.38 -16.54
C TYR A 191 -4.90 -10.37 -17.23
N GLU A 192 -4.26 -9.21 -17.26
CA GLU A 192 -2.89 -8.99 -17.72
C GLU A 192 -2.19 -7.96 -16.82
N GLY A 193 -0.87 -8.00 -16.73
CA GLY A 193 -0.08 -7.02 -15.98
C GLY A 193 1.03 -7.65 -15.14
N TYR A 194 1.84 -6.80 -14.52
CA TYR A 194 3.04 -7.20 -13.79
C TYR A 194 2.75 -8.24 -12.67
N CYS A 195 1.70 -8.05 -11.89
CA CYS A 195 1.34 -8.97 -10.82
C CYS A 195 0.70 -10.27 -11.33
N VAL A 196 0.11 -10.26 -12.53
CA VAL A 196 -0.41 -11.46 -13.19
C VAL A 196 0.74 -12.36 -13.62
N ASP A 197 1.75 -11.77 -14.26
CA ASP A 197 2.96 -12.48 -14.68
C ASP A 197 3.75 -12.98 -13.45
N LEU A 198 3.86 -12.15 -12.41
CA LEU A 198 4.50 -12.55 -11.15
C LEU A 198 3.75 -13.71 -10.46
N ALA A 199 2.42 -13.68 -10.40
CA ALA A 199 1.62 -14.76 -9.84
C ALA A 199 1.81 -16.07 -10.63
N TYR A 200 1.92 -15.98 -11.96
CA TYR A 200 2.21 -17.13 -12.81
C TYR A 200 3.60 -17.73 -12.52
N GLU A 201 4.64 -16.91 -12.42
CA GLU A 201 6.00 -17.42 -12.12
C GLU A 201 6.11 -17.98 -10.69
N ILE A 202 5.45 -17.37 -9.69
CA ILE A 202 5.36 -17.93 -8.34
C ILE A 202 4.66 -19.29 -8.39
N ALA A 203 3.51 -19.39 -9.05
CA ALA A 203 2.76 -20.63 -9.13
C ALA A 203 3.53 -21.74 -9.86
N LYS A 204 4.29 -21.38 -10.91
CA LYS A 204 5.14 -22.30 -11.67
C LYS A 204 6.32 -22.81 -10.85
N HIS A 205 6.96 -21.95 -10.06
CA HIS A 205 8.10 -22.33 -9.22
C HIS A 205 7.66 -23.19 -8.02
N VAL A 206 6.52 -22.87 -7.42
CA VAL A 206 5.99 -23.57 -6.24
C VAL A 206 5.20 -24.83 -6.64
N GLY A 207 4.73 -24.93 -7.88
CA GLY A 207 3.96 -26.09 -8.37
C GLY A 207 2.48 -26.08 -7.95
N ILE A 208 1.87 -24.89 -7.79
CA ILE A 208 0.50 -24.76 -7.28
C ILE A 208 -0.50 -24.31 -8.35
N LYS A 209 -1.74 -24.77 -8.24
CA LYS A 209 -2.88 -24.22 -9.00
C LYS A 209 -3.41 -22.99 -8.29
N TYR A 210 -3.74 -21.94 -9.04
CA TYR A 210 -4.22 -20.69 -8.45
C TYR A 210 -5.38 -20.08 -9.23
N LYS A 211 -6.17 -19.27 -8.53
CA LYS A 211 -7.24 -18.45 -9.11
C LYS A 211 -7.07 -17.01 -8.68
N LEU A 212 -7.03 -16.10 -9.64
CA LEU A 212 -7.04 -14.66 -9.40
C LEU A 212 -8.43 -14.21 -8.95
N SER A 213 -8.49 -13.51 -7.83
CA SER A 213 -9.69 -12.92 -7.25
C SER A 213 -9.47 -11.42 -7.04
N ILE A 214 -10.41 -10.60 -7.48
CA ILE A 214 -10.37 -9.16 -7.25
C ILE A 214 -10.99 -8.87 -5.89
N VAL A 215 -10.32 -8.06 -5.08
CA VAL A 215 -10.80 -7.63 -3.77
C VAL A 215 -12.18 -6.95 -3.88
N GLY A 216 -13.12 -7.36 -3.03
CA GLY A 216 -14.53 -6.96 -3.18
C GLY A 216 -14.82 -5.47 -2.97
N ASP A 217 -14.09 -4.80 -2.09
CA ASP A 217 -14.30 -3.39 -1.73
C ASP A 217 -13.37 -2.41 -2.47
N GLY A 218 -12.47 -2.92 -3.33
CA GLY A 218 -11.51 -2.11 -4.08
C GLY A 218 -10.46 -1.40 -3.21
N LYS A 219 -10.18 -1.90 -1.99
CA LYS A 219 -9.23 -1.28 -1.07
C LYS A 219 -8.02 -2.17 -0.79
N TYR A 220 -6.89 -1.52 -0.53
CA TYR A 220 -5.66 -2.21 -0.11
C TYR A 220 -5.80 -2.90 1.25
N GLY A 221 -6.45 -2.23 2.19
CA GLY A 221 -6.64 -2.70 3.55
C GLY A 221 -6.07 -1.74 4.57
N ALA A 222 -6.98 -1.21 5.39
CA ALA A 222 -6.75 -0.37 6.53
C ALA A 222 -7.60 -0.86 7.71
N ARG A 223 -7.10 -0.66 8.92
CA ARG A 223 -7.82 -0.99 10.14
C ARG A 223 -8.75 0.15 10.50
N ASP A 224 -10.03 -0.14 10.64
CA ASP A 224 -10.98 0.82 11.19
C ASP A 224 -10.61 1.17 12.64
N PRO A 225 -10.43 2.46 13.00
CA PRO A 225 -10.11 2.88 14.36
C PRO A 225 -11.13 2.44 15.41
N GLU A 226 -12.41 2.39 15.07
CA GLU A 226 -13.51 2.11 15.99
C GLU A 226 -13.77 0.61 16.11
N SER A 227 -14.16 -0.04 15.01
CA SER A 227 -14.50 -1.47 15.01
C SER A 227 -13.28 -2.39 15.10
N LYS A 228 -12.06 -1.86 14.88
CA LYS A 228 -10.80 -2.62 14.77
C LYS A 228 -10.78 -3.66 13.64
N ILE A 229 -11.78 -3.64 12.75
CA ILE A 229 -11.92 -4.57 11.62
C ILE A 229 -10.99 -4.12 10.48
N TRP A 230 -10.27 -5.07 9.89
CA TRP A 230 -9.51 -4.87 8.66
C TRP A 230 -10.39 -5.03 7.43
N ASN A 231 -10.33 -4.05 6.53
CA ASN A 231 -10.96 -4.12 5.21
C ASN A 231 -9.95 -4.49 4.11
N GLY A 232 -10.35 -4.44 2.84
CA GLY A 232 -9.47 -4.67 1.70
C GLY A 232 -8.81 -6.04 1.65
N MET A 233 -7.72 -6.12 0.89
CA MET A 233 -6.92 -7.34 0.72
C MET A 233 -6.36 -7.85 2.04
N VAL A 234 -5.94 -6.96 2.96
CA VAL A 234 -5.48 -7.35 4.29
C VAL A 234 -6.58 -8.10 5.06
N GLY A 235 -7.82 -7.59 5.04
CA GLY A 235 -8.95 -8.27 5.68
C GLY A 235 -9.31 -9.61 5.02
N GLU A 236 -9.08 -9.77 3.71
CA GLU A 236 -9.29 -11.06 3.04
C GLU A 236 -8.31 -12.14 3.52
N LEU A 237 -7.04 -11.78 3.77
CA LEU A 237 -6.04 -12.70 4.33
C LEU A 237 -6.28 -12.98 5.82
N VAL A 238 -6.59 -11.95 6.62
CA VAL A 238 -6.81 -12.10 8.08
C VAL A 238 -8.00 -13.01 8.38
N TYR A 239 -9.07 -12.92 7.59
CA TYR A 239 -10.29 -13.71 7.79
C TYR A 239 -10.35 -14.99 6.93
N GLY A 240 -9.24 -15.39 6.29
CA GLY A 240 -9.16 -16.63 5.51
C GLY A 240 -10.06 -16.67 4.27
N ARG A 241 -10.40 -15.51 3.69
CA ARG A 241 -11.14 -15.40 2.43
C ARG A 241 -10.24 -15.55 1.20
N ALA A 242 -8.96 -15.24 1.35
CA ALA A 242 -7.91 -15.45 0.36
C ALA A 242 -6.70 -16.15 1.00
N ASP A 243 -5.96 -16.91 0.21
CA ASP A 243 -4.83 -17.72 0.67
C ASP A 243 -3.49 -16.97 0.52
N ILE A 244 -3.40 -16.04 -0.45
CA ILE A 244 -2.22 -15.21 -0.72
C ILE A 244 -2.63 -13.90 -1.42
N ALA A 245 -1.89 -12.82 -1.22
CA ALA A 245 -2.07 -11.57 -1.95
C ALA A 245 -0.84 -11.23 -2.79
N VAL A 246 -1.02 -11.21 -4.11
CA VAL A 246 -0.01 -10.77 -5.09
C VAL A 246 -0.51 -9.47 -5.71
N ALA A 247 -0.05 -8.36 -5.16
CA ALA A 247 -0.52 -7.01 -5.46
C ALA A 247 0.57 -5.98 -5.13
N PRO A 248 0.42 -4.71 -5.55
CA PRO A 248 1.27 -3.60 -5.12
C PRO A 248 1.02 -3.22 -3.63
N LEU A 249 1.19 -4.17 -2.72
CA LEU A 249 0.90 -4.02 -1.31
C LEU A 249 2.15 -3.58 -0.55
N THR A 250 2.18 -2.33 -0.08
CA THR A 250 3.27 -1.79 0.73
C THR A 250 3.40 -2.57 2.05
N ILE A 251 4.61 -3.01 2.37
CA ILE A 251 4.94 -3.59 3.68
C ILE A 251 4.91 -2.46 4.73
N THR A 252 4.12 -2.64 5.79
CA THR A 252 4.03 -1.69 6.91
C THR A 252 3.98 -2.43 8.24
N LEU A 253 4.47 -1.79 9.31
CA LEU A 253 4.49 -2.36 10.65
C LEU A 253 3.10 -2.88 11.09
N VAL A 254 2.05 -2.08 10.87
CA VAL A 254 0.68 -2.44 11.28
C VAL A 254 0.09 -3.60 10.50
N ARG A 255 0.56 -3.85 9.26
CA ARG A 255 0.13 -5.00 8.47
C ARG A 255 0.90 -6.25 8.88
N GLU A 256 2.20 -6.12 9.13
CA GLU A 256 3.06 -7.23 9.58
C GLU A 256 2.63 -7.83 10.94
N GLU A 257 1.91 -7.06 11.77
CA GLU A 257 1.30 -7.58 13.00
C GLU A 257 0.23 -8.66 12.73
N VAL A 258 -0.51 -8.57 11.61
CA VAL A 258 -1.70 -9.38 11.33
C VAL A 258 -1.55 -10.34 10.15
N ILE A 259 -0.63 -10.06 9.23
CA ILE A 259 -0.31 -10.88 8.05
C ILE A 259 1.21 -10.96 7.90
N ASP A 260 1.69 -11.99 7.23
CA ASP A 260 3.11 -12.16 6.97
C ASP A 260 3.46 -11.65 5.56
N PHE A 261 4.69 -11.13 5.40
CA PHE A 261 5.21 -10.70 4.10
C PHE A 261 6.45 -11.52 3.69
N SER A 262 6.59 -11.69 2.38
CA SER A 262 7.84 -12.09 1.73
C SER A 262 8.90 -10.99 1.85
N LYS A 263 10.13 -11.29 1.41
CA LYS A 263 11.09 -10.21 1.12
C LYS A 263 10.53 -9.28 0.04
N PRO A 264 10.84 -7.97 0.10
CA PRO A 264 10.33 -7.03 -0.87
C PRO A 264 10.87 -7.36 -2.26
N PHE A 265 10.00 -7.39 -3.27
CA PHE A 265 10.38 -7.66 -4.66
C PHE A 265 10.58 -6.38 -5.48
N MET A 266 10.10 -5.24 -4.98
CA MET A 266 10.22 -3.94 -5.64
C MET A 266 10.36 -2.83 -4.60
N SER A 267 11.45 -2.08 -4.65
CA SER A 267 11.72 -0.93 -3.78
C SER A 267 11.14 0.36 -4.36
N LEU A 268 10.55 1.19 -3.51
CA LEU A 268 9.85 2.43 -3.88
C LEU A 268 9.81 3.40 -2.70
N GLY A 269 9.25 4.59 -2.92
CA GLY A 269 8.95 5.52 -1.83
C GLY A 269 7.81 6.45 -2.19
N ILE A 270 7.36 7.26 -1.22
CA ILE A 270 6.38 8.32 -1.48
C ILE A 270 7.05 9.38 -2.34
N SER A 271 6.40 9.73 -3.44
CA SER A 271 6.81 10.74 -4.40
C SER A 271 5.73 11.80 -4.58
N ILE A 272 6.11 12.92 -5.18
CA ILE A 272 5.22 14.05 -5.44
C ILE A 272 4.94 14.11 -6.94
N MET A 273 3.67 14.03 -7.32
CA MET A 273 3.22 14.25 -8.69
C MET A 273 2.61 15.64 -8.81
N ILE A 274 3.10 16.40 -9.78
CA ILE A 274 2.51 17.67 -10.20
C ILE A 274 2.13 17.62 -11.67
N LYS A 275 1.35 18.61 -12.11
CA LYS A 275 1.14 18.83 -13.54
C LYS A 275 2.46 19.33 -14.13
N LYS A 276 2.91 18.73 -15.22
CA LYS A 276 4.09 19.18 -15.95
C LYS A 276 3.88 20.65 -16.36
N PRO A 277 4.78 21.57 -15.96
CA PRO A 277 4.64 22.97 -16.30
C PRO A 277 4.66 23.12 -17.82
N GLN A 278 3.74 23.92 -18.35
CA GLN A 278 3.80 24.28 -19.76
C GLN A 278 4.98 25.21 -19.97
N LYS A 279 5.64 25.08 -21.12
CA LYS A 279 6.68 26.01 -21.52
C LYS A 279 6.09 27.43 -21.50
N SER A 280 6.63 28.29 -20.66
CA SER A 280 6.19 29.68 -20.58
C SER A 280 6.45 30.35 -21.91
N LYS A 281 5.41 30.95 -22.51
CA LYS A 281 5.63 31.85 -23.63
C LYS A 281 6.49 33.02 -23.13
N PRO A 282 7.52 33.45 -23.88
CA PRO A 282 8.33 34.59 -23.49
C PRO A 282 7.43 35.80 -23.20
N GLY A 283 7.70 36.52 -22.10
CA GLY A 283 6.99 37.75 -21.78
C GLY A 283 7.26 38.84 -22.82
N VAL A 284 6.45 39.91 -22.82
CA VAL A 284 6.60 41.04 -23.77
C VAL A 284 8.01 41.68 -23.70
N PHE A 285 8.67 41.59 -22.55
CA PHE A 285 10.02 42.11 -22.32
C PHE A 285 11.13 41.05 -22.35
N SER A 286 10.88 39.85 -22.90
CA SER A 286 11.87 38.77 -22.89
C SER A 286 13.14 39.06 -23.69
N PHE A 287 13.13 40.11 -24.52
CA PHE A 287 14.33 40.57 -25.23
C PHE A 287 15.36 41.22 -24.27
N LEU A 288 14.98 41.61 -23.05
CA LEU A 288 15.89 42.14 -22.04
C LEU A 288 16.58 41.03 -21.21
N ASP A 289 15.98 39.84 -21.15
CA ASP A 289 16.45 38.68 -20.37
C ASP A 289 17.88 38.18 -20.70
N PRO A 290 18.44 38.33 -21.92
CA PRO A 290 19.79 37.85 -22.24
C PRO A 290 20.93 38.54 -21.45
N LEU A 291 20.65 39.68 -20.82
CA LEU A 291 21.59 40.39 -19.94
C LEU A 291 20.92 40.63 -18.58
N ALA A 292 21.70 40.44 -17.51
CA ALA A 292 21.22 40.67 -16.16
C ALA A 292 20.87 42.15 -15.93
N TYR A 293 19.93 42.41 -15.03
CA TYR A 293 19.45 43.76 -14.73
C TYR A 293 20.59 44.69 -14.28
N GLU A 294 21.54 44.16 -13.51
CA GLU A 294 22.72 44.89 -13.06
C GLU A 294 23.59 45.36 -14.23
N ILE A 295 23.72 44.55 -15.28
CA ILE A 295 24.50 44.90 -16.49
C ILE A 295 23.79 46.01 -17.26
N TRP A 296 22.46 45.95 -17.37
CA TRP A 296 21.68 47.03 -17.97
C TRP A 296 21.89 48.37 -17.26
N MET A 297 21.88 48.37 -15.92
CA MET A 297 22.17 49.56 -15.12
C MET A 297 23.59 50.07 -15.35
N CYS A 298 24.58 49.17 -15.39
CA CYS A 298 25.98 49.53 -15.69
C CYS A 298 26.14 50.13 -17.09
N ILE A 299 25.42 49.62 -18.10
CA ILE A 299 25.44 50.18 -19.47
C ILE A 299 24.90 51.62 -19.46
N VAL A 300 23.81 51.89 -18.73
CA VAL A 300 23.24 53.24 -18.61
C VAL A 300 24.23 54.18 -17.91
N PHE A 301 24.86 53.76 -16.81
CA PHE A 301 25.86 54.58 -16.12
C PHE A 301 27.12 54.82 -16.96
N ALA A 302 27.61 53.80 -17.66
CA ALA A 302 28.74 53.92 -18.56
C ALA A 302 28.42 54.85 -19.75
N TYR A 303 27.22 54.75 -20.32
CA TYR A 303 26.74 55.64 -21.38
C TYR A 303 26.75 57.12 -20.95
N ILE A 304 26.19 57.42 -19.78
CA ILE A 304 26.19 58.79 -19.24
C ILE A 304 27.63 59.23 -18.94
N GLY A 305 28.42 58.36 -18.30
CA GLY A 305 29.82 58.64 -17.94
C GLY A 305 30.68 58.96 -19.17
N VAL A 306 30.59 58.17 -20.23
CA VAL A 306 31.32 58.40 -21.49
C VAL A 306 30.86 59.68 -22.17
N SER A 307 29.56 59.98 -22.14
CA SER A 307 29.02 61.21 -22.73
C SER A 307 29.53 62.46 -22.01
N VAL A 308 29.63 62.41 -20.68
CA VAL A 308 30.20 63.49 -19.86
C VAL A 308 31.70 63.62 -20.09
N VAL A 309 32.45 62.51 -20.12
CA VAL A 309 33.89 62.52 -20.39
C VAL A 309 34.18 63.08 -21.78
N LEU A 310 33.43 62.67 -22.81
CA LEU A 310 33.55 63.23 -24.16
C LEU A 310 33.24 64.73 -24.16
N PHE A 311 32.14 65.16 -23.54
CA PHE A 311 31.82 66.58 -23.43
C PHE A 311 32.95 67.40 -22.77
N LEU A 312 33.54 66.90 -21.68
CA LEU A 312 34.64 67.57 -21.00
C LEU A 312 35.90 67.62 -21.89
N VAL A 313 36.29 66.50 -22.48
CA VAL A 313 37.48 66.42 -23.35
C VAL A 313 37.31 67.34 -24.57
N SER A 314 36.13 67.39 -25.15
CA SER A 314 35.79 68.29 -26.26
C SER A 314 35.80 69.76 -25.86
N ARG A 315 35.40 70.10 -24.63
CA ARG A 315 35.43 71.48 -24.13
C ARG A 315 36.84 71.97 -23.79
N PHE A 316 37.71 71.08 -23.29
CA PHE A 316 39.05 71.42 -22.80
C PHE A 316 40.18 71.21 -23.81
N SER A 317 39.98 70.43 -24.88
CA SER A 317 40.99 70.22 -25.92
C SER A 317 40.93 71.34 -26.96
N PRO A 318 41.94 72.23 -27.08
CA PRO A 318 41.96 73.34 -28.03
C PRO A 318 41.83 72.90 -29.50
N TYR A 319 42.23 71.66 -29.81
CA TYR A 319 42.20 71.08 -31.15
C TYR A 319 40.80 70.65 -31.64
N GLU A 320 39.77 70.66 -30.79
CA GLU A 320 38.38 70.45 -31.22
C GLU A 320 37.64 71.75 -31.52
N TRP A 321 38.20 72.88 -31.08
CA TRP A 321 37.71 74.19 -31.45
C TRP A 321 38.16 74.47 -32.87
N HIS A 322 37.24 74.94 -33.71
CA HIS A 322 37.59 75.48 -35.03
C HIS A 322 38.54 76.66 -34.82
N LEU A 323 39.85 76.42 -34.93
CA LEU A 323 40.80 77.46 -35.32
C LEU A 323 40.59 77.61 -36.83
N GLU A 324 39.82 78.61 -37.24
CA GLU A 324 39.85 79.09 -38.61
C GLU A 324 41.32 79.43 -38.95
N ASP A 325 41.93 78.59 -39.79
CA ASP A 325 43.07 79.03 -40.58
C ASP A 325 42.60 80.20 -41.43
N ASN A 326 43.26 81.35 -41.26
CA ASN A 326 43.08 82.58 -42.01
C ASN A 326 42.89 82.30 -43.51
N ASN A 327 41.73 82.66 -44.07
CA ASN A 327 41.56 83.27 -45.39
C ASN A 327 40.08 83.69 -45.59
N GLU A 328 39.85 85.01 -45.47
CA GLU A 328 38.96 85.90 -46.26
C GLU A 328 37.68 85.28 -46.89
N GLU A 329 36.45 85.78 -46.70
CA GLU A 329 35.94 87.16 -46.81
C GLU A 329 34.44 87.26 -46.33
N PRO A 330 33.77 88.44 -46.24
CA PRO A 330 33.37 89.09 -44.98
C PRO A 330 31.85 89.13 -44.73
N ARG A 331 31.34 88.78 -43.52
CA ARG A 331 29.93 89.06 -43.16
C ARG A 331 29.69 89.42 -41.68
N ASP A 332 29.09 90.60 -41.53
CA ASP A 332 28.28 91.19 -40.44
C ASP A 332 28.86 91.39 -39.01
N PRO A 333 29.02 92.65 -38.52
CA PRO A 333 29.67 92.97 -37.25
C PRO A 333 28.73 93.03 -36.02
N GLN A 334 27.68 92.21 -35.93
CA GLN A 334 26.71 92.30 -34.81
C GLN A 334 26.53 91.06 -33.92
N ASN A 335 27.27 89.97 -34.14
CA ASN A 335 27.26 88.84 -33.21
C ASN A 335 28.70 88.47 -32.80
N PRO A 336 29.00 88.28 -31.50
CA PRO A 336 30.28 87.68 -31.12
C PRO A 336 30.37 86.26 -31.72
N PRO A 337 31.55 85.83 -32.21
CA PRO A 337 31.72 84.47 -32.70
C PRO A 337 31.82 83.55 -31.48
N ASP A 338 30.71 82.90 -31.11
CA ASP A 338 30.81 81.69 -30.31
C ASP A 338 31.48 80.63 -31.22
N PRO A 339 32.71 80.15 -30.91
CA PRO A 339 33.37 79.22 -31.80
C PRO A 339 32.57 77.91 -31.83
N PRO A 340 32.33 77.31 -33.02
CA PRO A 340 31.43 76.18 -33.15
C PRO A 340 32.15 74.91 -32.68
N ASN A 341 32.12 74.64 -31.38
CA ASN A 341 32.37 73.30 -30.89
C ASN A 341 31.12 72.46 -31.19
N GLU A 342 31.21 71.60 -32.21
CA GLU A 342 30.11 70.71 -32.62
C GLU A 342 29.72 69.71 -31.51
N PHE A 343 30.58 69.49 -30.50
CA PHE A 343 30.30 68.62 -29.34
C PHE A 343 29.74 69.41 -28.13
N GLY A 344 28.47 69.82 -28.22
CA GLY A 344 27.67 70.20 -27.04
C GLY A 344 27.22 68.98 -26.21
N ILE A 345 26.68 69.18 -25.00
CA ILE A 345 26.22 68.10 -24.09
C ILE A 345 25.28 67.12 -24.82
N PHE A 346 24.34 67.66 -25.59
CA PHE A 346 23.38 66.86 -26.36
C PHE A 346 24.05 66.12 -27.52
N ASN A 347 25.01 66.74 -28.20
CA ASN A 347 25.72 66.14 -29.31
C ASN A 347 26.70 65.04 -28.84
N SER A 348 27.29 65.18 -27.65
CA SER A 348 28.08 64.12 -27.01
C SER A 348 27.22 62.93 -26.60
N LEU A 349 26.00 63.16 -26.07
CA LEU A 349 25.01 62.11 -25.77
C LEU A 349 24.50 61.41 -27.04
N TRP A 350 24.32 62.18 -28.11
CA TRP A 350 23.88 61.68 -29.40
C TRP A 350 24.97 60.84 -30.08
N PHE A 351 26.22 61.31 -30.04
CA PHE A 351 27.37 60.58 -30.54
C PHE A 351 27.57 59.25 -29.81
N SER A 352 27.54 59.25 -28.47
CA SER A 352 27.70 58.03 -27.68
C SER A 352 26.55 57.03 -27.92
N LEU A 353 25.32 57.51 -28.15
CA LEU A 353 24.17 56.67 -28.49
C LEU A 353 24.27 56.11 -29.92
N GLY A 354 24.63 56.92 -30.90
CA GLY A 354 24.84 56.49 -32.29
C GLY A 354 25.97 55.48 -32.43
N ALA A 355 27.04 55.66 -31.65
CA ALA A 355 28.13 54.69 -31.50
C ALA A 355 27.69 53.38 -30.82
N PHE A 356 26.74 53.44 -29.89
CA PHE A 356 26.15 52.26 -29.25
C PHE A 356 25.21 51.51 -30.19
N MET A 357 24.37 52.20 -30.96
CA MET A 357 23.42 51.57 -31.88
C MET A 357 24.02 51.13 -33.22
N GLN A 358 25.34 51.27 -33.42
CA GLN A 358 26.06 50.92 -34.66
C GLN A 358 25.56 51.68 -35.91
N GLN A 359 24.90 52.82 -35.74
CA GLN A 359 24.37 53.62 -36.85
C GLN A 359 25.36 54.68 -37.35
N GLY A 360 26.43 54.94 -36.59
CA GLY A 360 27.35 56.05 -36.86
C GLY A 360 26.75 57.40 -36.46
N CYS A 361 27.54 58.47 -36.59
CA CYS A 361 27.11 59.83 -36.38
C CYS A 361 27.83 60.71 -37.42
N ASP A 362 27.17 61.78 -37.87
CA ASP A 362 27.76 62.74 -38.82
C ASP A 362 28.93 63.53 -38.19
N ILE A 363 29.02 63.53 -36.86
CA ILE A 363 30.00 64.28 -36.08
C ILE A 363 31.02 63.29 -35.50
N SER A 364 32.32 63.56 -35.63
CA SER A 364 33.40 62.69 -35.12
C SER A 364 34.44 63.48 -34.31
N PRO A 365 34.94 62.95 -33.18
CA PRO A 365 35.94 63.65 -32.38
C PRO A 365 37.24 63.82 -33.17
N ARG A 366 37.74 65.07 -33.22
CA ARG A 366 38.97 65.41 -33.95
C ARG A 366 40.21 65.29 -33.07
N SER A 367 40.09 65.55 -31.76
CA SER A 367 41.22 65.46 -30.84
C SER A 367 41.70 64.03 -30.62
N LEU A 368 42.99 63.86 -30.38
CA LEU A 368 43.57 62.55 -30.05
C LEU A 368 42.93 61.95 -28.78
N SER A 369 42.70 62.78 -27.76
CA SER A 369 42.05 62.38 -26.51
C SER A 369 40.59 61.97 -26.72
N GLY A 370 39.80 62.73 -27.49
CA GLY A 370 38.41 62.38 -27.83
C GLY A 370 38.32 61.10 -28.66
N ARG A 371 39.26 60.88 -29.59
CA ARG A 371 39.37 59.64 -30.38
C ARG A 371 39.70 58.42 -29.54
N ILE A 372 40.57 58.55 -28.52
CA ILE A 372 40.87 57.45 -27.60
C ILE A 372 39.61 57.07 -26.80
N VAL A 373 38.89 58.06 -26.25
CA VAL A 373 37.64 57.82 -25.50
C VAL A 373 36.59 57.17 -26.40
N GLY A 374 36.40 57.68 -27.61
CA GLY A 374 35.50 57.09 -28.62
C GLY A 374 35.91 55.68 -29.05
N GLY A 375 37.21 55.42 -29.22
CA GLY A 375 37.74 54.10 -29.59
C GLY A 375 37.54 53.04 -28.49
N VAL A 376 37.76 53.41 -27.22
CA VAL A 376 37.47 52.53 -26.07
C VAL A 376 35.96 52.28 -25.96
N TRP A 377 35.14 53.32 -26.17
CA TRP A 377 33.69 53.15 -26.21
C TRP A 377 33.26 52.21 -27.33
N TRP A 378 33.78 52.35 -28.55
CA TRP A 378 33.50 51.43 -29.65
C TRP A 378 33.90 49.99 -29.35
N PHE A 379 35.07 49.78 -28.74
CA PHE A 379 35.48 48.43 -28.35
C PHE A 379 34.54 47.84 -27.29
N PHE A 380 34.12 48.66 -26.31
CA PHE A 380 33.15 48.27 -25.30
C PHE A 380 31.78 47.93 -25.92
N THR A 381 31.22 48.77 -26.79
CA THR A 381 29.93 48.54 -27.42
C THR A 381 29.94 47.31 -28.33
N LEU A 382 31.05 47.09 -29.07
CA LEU A 382 31.25 45.89 -29.88
C LEU A 382 31.18 44.61 -29.04
N ILE A 383 31.88 44.58 -27.90
CA ILE A 383 31.85 43.41 -27.00
C ILE A 383 30.46 43.19 -26.42
N ILE A 384 29.80 44.24 -25.92
CA ILE A 384 28.47 44.14 -25.32
C ILE A 384 27.44 43.62 -26.32
N ILE A 385 27.40 44.17 -27.54
CA ILE A 385 26.41 43.76 -28.55
C ILE A 385 26.71 42.35 -29.06
N SER A 386 27.99 41.99 -29.24
CA SER A 386 28.36 40.63 -29.62
C SER A 386 27.99 39.61 -28.53
N SER A 387 28.16 39.96 -27.25
CA SER A 387 27.76 39.09 -26.15
C SER A 387 26.23 39.00 -26.02
N TYR A 388 25.52 40.11 -26.24
CA TYR A 388 24.05 40.12 -26.25
C TYR A 388 23.51 39.24 -27.38
N THR A 389 24.05 39.36 -28.60
CA THR A 389 23.59 38.53 -29.73
C THR A 389 23.89 37.05 -29.51
N ALA A 390 25.05 36.70 -28.93
CA ALA A 390 25.38 35.33 -28.54
C ALA A 390 24.43 34.77 -27.48
N ASN A 391 24.17 35.52 -26.40
CA ASN A 391 23.27 35.10 -25.33
C ASN A 391 21.80 35.03 -25.77
N LEU A 392 21.36 35.96 -26.62
CA LEU A 392 20.02 35.95 -27.20
C LEU A 392 19.81 34.69 -28.06
N ALA A 393 20.79 34.32 -28.88
CA ALA A 393 20.75 33.08 -29.66
C ALA A 393 20.68 31.83 -28.75
N ALA A 394 21.43 31.81 -27.66
CA ALA A 394 21.35 30.74 -26.66
C ALA A 394 19.99 30.71 -25.92
N PHE A 395 19.43 31.87 -25.59
CA PHE A 395 18.16 31.98 -24.89
C PHE A 395 16.98 31.52 -25.77
N LEU A 396 17.01 31.86 -27.05
CA LEU A 396 16.00 31.41 -28.02
C LEU A 396 16.06 29.91 -28.32
N THR A 397 17.18 29.25 -28.04
CA THR A 397 17.32 27.79 -28.24
C THR A 397 17.00 26.99 -26.98
N VAL A 398 17.14 27.58 -25.78
CA VAL A 398 16.96 26.88 -24.50
C VAL A 398 15.74 27.40 -23.74
N GLU A 399 14.59 26.76 -23.96
CA GLU A 399 13.39 26.94 -23.12
C GLU A 399 13.50 26.06 -21.86
N ARG A 400 13.92 26.63 -20.73
CA ARG A 400 13.94 25.90 -19.46
C ARG A 400 12.54 25.79 -18.87
N MET A 401 12.17 24.59 -18.43
CA MET A 401 10.98 24.38 -17.61
C MET A 401 11.35 24.73 -16.16
N VAL A 402 10.69 25.72 -15.57
CA VAL A 402 10.85 26.03 -14.15
C VAL A 402 9.74 25.33 -13.38
N SER A 403 10.12 24.46 -12.44
CA SER A 403 9.17 23.85 -11.51
C SER A 403 8.97 24.79 -10.32
N PRO A 404 7.73 25.09 -9.90
CA PRO A 404 7.49 25.90 -8.70
C PRO A 404 7.79 25.15 -7.39
N ILE A 405 7.93 23.83 -7.43
CA ILE A 405 8.15 22.96 -6.27
C ILE A 405 9.25 21.95 -6.61
N GLU A 406 10.22 21.79 -5.71
CA GLU A 406 11.26 20.76 -5.81
C GLU A 406 11.23 19.78 -4.64
N SER A 407 10.66 20.18 -3.49
CA SER A 407 10.65 19.38 -2.27
C SER A 407 9.30 19.38 -1.54
N ALA A 408 9.12 18.43 -0.61
CA ALA A 408 7.96 18.45 0.30
C ALA A 408 8.01 19.63 1.29
N GLU A 409 9.19 20.18 1.57
CA GLU A 409 9.32 21.36 2.42
C GLU A 409 8.70 22.59 1.76
N ASP A 410 8.89 22.73 0.45
CA ASP A 410 8.30 23.83 -0.31
C ASP A 410 6.79 23.77 -0.23
N LEU A 411 6.20 22.57 -0.42
CA LEU A 411 4.76 22.33 -0.25
C LEU A 411 4.27 22.71 1.15
N ALA A 412 5.05 22.43 2.19
CA ALA A 412 4.69 22.73 3.58
C ALA A 412 4.86 24.21 3.97
N LYS A 413 5.67 24.98 3.23
CA LYS A 413 5.88 26.42 3.45
C LYS A 413 4.79 27.28 2.83
N GLN A 414 4.24 26.84 1.70
CA GLN A 414 3.24 27.57 0.92
C GLN A 414 1.81 27.00 1.11
N THR A 415 0.79 27.76 0.68
CA THR A 415 -0.63 27.37 0.76
C THR A 415 -1.39 27.50 -0.57
N GLU A 416 -0.72 27.91 -1.64
CA GLU A 416 -1.31 28.15 -2.95
C GLU A 416 -1.60 26.86 -3.74
N ILE A 417 -0.73 25.86 -3.57
CA ILE A 417 -0.81 24.55 -4.18
C ILE A 417 -1.27 23.58 -3.09
N ALA A 418 -2.50 23.11 -3.21
CA ALA A 418 -3.04 22.10 -2.32
C ALA A 418 -2.37 20.74 -2.56
N TYR A 419 -2.33 19.87 -1.56
CA TYR A 419 -1.76 18.54 -1.70
C TYR A 419 -2.52 17.50 -0.88
N GLY A 420 -2.55 16.27 -1.36
CA GLY A 420 -3.27 15.17 -0.70
C GLY A 420 -2.82 13.79 -1.17
N THR A 421 -3.37 12.76 -0.51
CA THR A 421 -3.04 11.34 -0.71
C THR A 421 -4.29 10.52 -1.01
N LEU A 422 -4.12 9.24 -1.32
CA LEU A 422 -5.21 8.26 -1.36
C LEU A 422 -5.82 8.07 0.05
N ASP A 423 -7.15 7.98 0.14
CA ASP A 423 -7.91 7.95 1.39
C ASP A 423 -7.71 6.65 2.21
N SER A 424 -7.58 5.51 1.53
CA SER A 424 -7.32 4.19 2.14
C SER A 424 -5.89 3.70 1.90
N GLY A 425 -4.94 4.62 1.68
CA GLY A 425 -3.54 4.31 1.36
C GLY A 425 -2.61 4.27 2.58
N SER A 426 -1.52 3.51 2.46
CA SER A 426 -0.42 3.47 3.45
C SER A 426 0.22 4.85 3.64
N THR A 427 0.27 5.67 2.59
CA THR A 427 0.78 7.05 2.61
C THR A 427 -0.01 7.97 3.56
N LYS A 428 -1.34 7.83 3.62
CA LYS A 428 -2.16 8.63 4.55
C LYS A 428 -1.82 8.31 6.00
N GLU A 429 -1.71 7.03 6.32
CA GLU A 429 -1.35 6.59 7.68
C GLU A 429 0.11 6.93 8.03
N PHE A 430 1.01 6.94 7.04
CA PHE A 430 2.38 7.40 7.21
C PHE A 430 2.42 8.85 7.71
N PHE A 431 1.73 9.78 7.04
CA PHE A 431 1.68 11.18 7.48
C PHE A 431 0.99 11.34 8.83
N ARG A 432 -0.05 10.55 9.11
CA ARG A 432 -0.74 10.56 10.41
C ARG A 432 0.15 10.16 11.59
N ARG A 433 1.08 9.23 11.38
CA ARG A 433 1.99 8.70 12.41
C ARG A 433 3.39 9.31 12.39
N SER A 434 3.68 10.14 11.40
CA SER A 434 5.01 10.73 11.25
C SER A 434 5.33 11.63 12.44
N LYS A 435 6.59 11.61 12.86
CA LYS A 435 7.13 12.47 13.94
C LYS A 435 8.07 13.56 13.42
N ILE A 436 8.20 13.67 12.10
CA ILE A 436 9.05 14.66 11.46
C ILE A 436 8.24 15.94 11.32
N ALA A 437 8.74 17.05 11.87
CA ALA A 437 8.00 18.32 11.96
C ALA A 437 7.40 18.80 10.63
N VAL A 438 8.12 18.63 9.52
CA VAL A 438 7.62 18.98 8.17
C VAL A 438 6.39 18.13 7.80
N TYR A 439 6.44 16.83 8.05
CA TYR A 439 5.35 15.89 7.73
C TYR A 439 4.17 16.01 8.68
N GLU A 440 4.39 16.35 9.95
CA GLU A 440 3.32 16.69 10.90
C GLU A 440 2.57 17.96 10.48
N LYS A 441 3.30 18.98 10.00
CA LYS A 441 2.69 20.20 9.43
C LYS A 441 1.85 19.88 8.19
N MET A 442 2.39 19.06 7.28
CA MET A 442 1.66 18.59 6.10
C MET A 442 0.40 17.79 6.49
N TRP A 443 0.48 16.91 7.48
CA TRP A 443 -0.67 16.16 7.98
C TRP A 443 -1.73 17.07 8.59
N SER A 444 -1.31 18.05 9.38
CA SER A 444 -2.21 19.03 9.99
C SER A 444 -2.99 19.80 8.93
N TYR A 445 -2.30 20.25 7.87
CA TYR A 445 -2.93 20.86 6.70
C TYR A 445 -3.90 19.89 6.01
N MET A 446 -3.47 18.66 5.68
CA MET A 446 -4.32 17.68 4.99
C MET A 446 -5.57 17.32 5.80
N LYS A 447 -5.46 17.32 7.14
CA LYS A 447 -6.59 17.07 8.05
C LYS A 447 -7.56 18.25 8.12
N SER A 448 -7.08 19.48 8.04
CA SER A 448 -7.91 20.70 8.13
C SER A 448 -8.35 21.26 6.77
N ALA A 449 -7.91 20.66 5.66
CA ALA A 449 -8.17 21.19 4.33
C ALA A 449 -9.64 21.00 3.90
N GLU A 450 -10.30 22.12 3.59
CA GLU A 450 -11.65 22.16 3.01
C GLU A 450 -11.60 22.84 1.63
N PRO A 451 -12.04 22.18 0.54
CA PRO A 451 -12.61 20.83 0.47
C PRO A 451 -11.54 19.73 0.62
N SER A 452 -11.98 18.50 0.95
CA SER A 452 -11.09 17.36 1.19
C SER A 452 -10.03 17.18 0.10
N VAL A 453 -8.78 17.05 0.52
CA VAL A 453 -7.62 16.81 -0.36
C VAL A 453 -7.41 15.32 -0.66
N PHE A 454 -8.08 14.44 0.10
CA PHE A 454 -7.96 12.99 -0.09
C PHE A 454 -8.78 12.51 -1.30
N THR A 455 -8.24 11.53 -2.04
CA THR A 455 -8.94 10.92 -3.18
C THR A 455 -9.31 9.47 -2.90
N LYS A 456 -10.41 9.00 -3.51
CA LYS A 456 -10.89 7.62 -3.32
C LYS A 456 -10.09 6.61 -4.14
N THR A 457 -9.74 6.97 -5.37
CA THR A 457 -8.93 6.16 -6.28
C THR A 457 -7.68 6.90 -6.74
N THR A 458 -6.69 6.14 -7.22
CA THR A 458 -5.47 6.69 -7.82
C THR A 458 -5.80 7.51 -9.07
N ALA A 459 -6.73 7.03 -9.90
CA ALA A 459 -7.17 7.73 -11.11
C ALA A 459 -7.80 9.10 -10.81
N ASP A 460 -8.60 9.21 -9.75
CA ASP A 460 -9.19 10.49 -9.32
C ASP A 460 -8.10 11.50 -8.91
N GLY A 461 -7.06 11.03 -8.21
CA GLY A 461 -5.90 11.84 -7.83
C GLY A 461 -5.15 12.39 -9.04
N VAL A 462 -4.83 11.52 -10.00
CA VAL A 462 -4.18 11.90 -11.26
C VAL A 462 -5.05 12.90 -12.04
N ALA A 463 -6.34 12.61 -12.20
CA ALA A 463 -7.27 13.50 -12.91
C ALA A 463 -7.39 14.87 -12.23
N ARG A 464 -7.37 14.91 -10.89
CA ARG A 464 -7.39 16.16 -10.11
C ARG A 464 -6.13 16.99 -10.36
N VAL A 465 -4.94 16.39 -10.34
CA VAL A 465 -3.68 17.08 -10.70
C VAL A 465 -3.78 17.68 -12.11
N ARG A 466 -4.24 16.89 -13.09
CA ARG A 466 -4.35 17.33 -14.49
C ARG A 466 -5.29 18.52 -14.67
N LYS A 467 -6.42 18.53 -13.94
CA LYS A 467 -7.47 19.57 -14.02
C LYS A 467 -7.14 20.83 -13.23
N SER A 468 -6.31 20.73 -12.18
CA SER A 468 -6.05 21.83 -11.25
C SER A 468 -5.03 22.86 -11.75
N LYS A 469 -4.55 22.76 -12.99
CA LYS A 469 -3.62 23.73 -13.63
C LYS A 469 -2.41 24.11 -12.76
N GLY A 470 -1.84 23.13 -12.05
CA GLY A 470 -0.69 23.35 -11.15
C GLY A 470 -1.01 23.81 -9.73
N LYS A 471 -2.30 23.87 -9.34
CA LYS A 471 -2.75 24.22 -7.96
C LYS A 471 -3.01 23.00 -7.07
N PHE A 472 -2.70 21.79 -7.54
CA PHE A 472 -2.82 20.56 -6.75
C PHE A 472 -1.65 19.62 -7.03
N ALA A 473 -1.05 19.09 -5.96
CA ALA A 473 -0.04 18.05 -6.00
C ALA A 473 -0.58 16.75 -5.38
N PHE A 474 -0.25 15.61 -5.96
CA PHE A 474 -0.70 14.31 -5.48
C PHE A 474 0.46 13.48 -4.96
N LEU A 475 0.32 12.99 -3.74
CA LEU A 475 1.32 12.20 -3.03
C LEU A 475 1.00 10.72 -3.21
N LEU A 476 1.85 10.02 -3.96
CA LEU A 476 1.69 8.61 -4.32
C LEU A 476 3.04 7.92 -4.44
N GLU A 477 3.02 6.60 -4.55
CA GLU A 477 4.23 5.79 -4.67
C GLU A 477 4.98 6.07 -5.98
N SER A 478 6.32 6.07 -5.92
CA SER A 478 7.21 6.48 -7.02
C SER A 478 7.03 5.67 -8.29
N THR A 479 6.79 4.36 -8.15
CA THR A 479 6.52 3.43 -9.27
C THR A 479 5.30 3.85 -10.08
N MET A 480 4.21 4.24 -9.38
CA MET A 480 3.01 4.73 -10.04
C MET A 480 3.23 6.10 -10.66
N ASN A 481 3.98 6.98 -10.00
CA ASN A 481 4.27 8.31 -10.53
C ASN A 481 5.05 8.24 -11.86
N GLU A 482 6.13 7.46 -11.88
CA GLU A 482 6.96 7.22 -13.07
C GLU A 482 6.17 6.54 -14.19
N TYR A 483 5.29 5.60 -13.85
CA TYR A 483 4.40 4.97 -14.82
C TYR A 483 3.44 5.97 -15.47
N ILE A 484 2.77 6.82 -14.67
CA ILE A 484 1.80 7.80 -15.16
C ILE A 484 2.48 8.90 -15.97
N GLU A 485 3.71 9.30 -15.61
CA GLU A 485 4.53 10.24 -16.37
C GLU A 485 4.81 9.76 -17.80
N GLN A 486 4.98 8.45 -18.00
CA GLN A 486 5.16 7.85 -19.33
C GLN A 486 3.85 7.68 -20.12
N ARG A 487 2.68 7.97 -19.52
CA ARG A 487 1.39 7.85 -20.22
C ARG A 487 1.03 9.15 -20.93
N LYS A 488 0.44 9.01 -22.13
CA LYS A 488 -0.18 10.13 -22.84
C LYS A 488 -1.22 10.83 -21.95
N PRO A 489 -1.29 12.17 -21.94
CA PRO A 489 -0.57 13.12 -22.82
C PRO A 489 0.80 13.60 -22.27
N CYS A 490 1.42 12.87 -21.34
CA CYS A 490 2.71 13.22 -20.71
C CYS A 490 2.67 14.57 -19.96
N ASP A 491 1.54 14.84 -19.28
CA ASP A 491 1.25 16.10 -18.61
C ASP A 491 1.43 16.05 -17.08
N THR A 492 2.01 14.98 -16.57
CA THR A 492 2.42 14.83 -15.17
C THR A 492 3.95 14.80 -15.08
N MET A 493 4.49 15.12 -13.91
CA MET A 493 5.92 15.13 -13.66
C MET A 493 6.18 14.77 -12.19
N LYS A 494 7.16 13.89 -11.95
CA LYS A 494 7.70 13.65 -10.62
C LYS A 494 8.64 14.79 -10.23
N VAL A 495 8.49 15.31 -9.01
CA VAL A 495 9.40 16.31 -8.43
C VAL A 495 10.04 15.81 -7.14
N GLY A 496 11.30 16.19 -6.96
CA GLY A 496 12.10 15.82 -5.80
C GLY A 496 12.47 14.33 -5.74
N GLY A 497 13.17 13.99 -4.66
CA GLY A 497 13.47 12.60 -4.29
C GLY A 497 12.27 11.91 -3.60
N ASN A 498 12.44 10.62 -3.34
CA ASN A 498 11.46 9.89 -2.52
C ASN A 498 11.57 10.34 -1.05
N LEU A 499 10.42 10.44 -0.37
CA LEU A 499 10.33 10.92 1.02
C LEU A 499 10.66 9.84 2.05
N ASP A 500 10.60 8.58 1.64
CA ASP A 500 10.91 7.40 2.43
C ASP A 500 11.41 6.25 1.54
N SER A 501 11.80 5.15 2.19
CA SER A 501 12.19 3.90 1.54
C SER A 501 11.24 2.79 1.98
N LYS A 502 10.47 2.27 1.02
CA LYS A 502 9.43 1.25 1.16
C LYS A 502 9.66 0.15 0.13
N GLY A 503 8.88 -0.93 0.25
CA GLY A 503 8.83 -1.95 -0.79
C GLY A 503 7.49 -2.66 -0.82
N TYR A 504 7.16 -3.20 -2.00
CA TYR A 504 6.08 -4.16 -2.15
C TYR A 504 6.57 -5.56 -1.78
N GLY A 505 5.73 -6.29 -1.07
CA GLY A 505 5.93 -7.69 -0.73
C GLY A 505 4.69 -8.51 -1.05
N VAL A 506 4.88 -9.80 -1.30
CA VAL A 506 3.78 -10.76 -1.37
C VAL A 506 3.32 -11.04 0.05
N ALA A 507 2.01 -11.01 0.29
CA ALA A 507 1.46 -11.22 1.62
C ALA A 507 0.74 -12.56 1.75
N THR A 508 0.89 -13.20 2.90
CA THR A 508 0.20 -14.44 3.25
C THR A 508 -0.50 -14.31 4.62
N PRO A 509 -1.52 -15.14 4.90
CA PRO A 509 -2.05 -15.27 6.25
C PRO A 509 -0.93 -15.67 7.22
N LYS A 510 -1.00 -15.15 8.44
CA LYS A 510 0.03 -15.36 9.45
C LYS A 510 0.24 -16.85 9.73
N GLY A 511 1.49 -17.31 9.68
CA GLY A 511 1.83 -18.73 9.89
C GLY A 511 1.46 -19.66 8.74
N SER A 512 1.12 -19.13 7.56
CA SER A 512 0.86 -19.95 6.36
C SER A 512 2.12 -20.68 5.89
N ALA A 513 1.96 -21.96 5.54
CA ALA A 513 3.03 -22.78 4.95
C ALA A 513 3.53 -22.23 3.60
N LEU A 514 2.71 -21.46 2.88
CA LEU A 514 3.07 -20.84 1.60
C LEU A 514 4.24 -19.85 1.70
N ARG A 515 4.57 -19.38 2.91
CA ARG A 515 5.72 -18.48 3.12
C ARG A 515 7.06 -19.20 3.09
N TRP A 516 7.10 -20.47 3.51
CA TRP A 516 8.33 -21.22 3.81
C TRP A 516 8.54 -22.40 2.87
N VAL A 517 8.12 -22.27 1.61
CA VAL A 517 8.44 -23.28 0.59
C VAL A 517 9.91 -23.09 0.23
N GLU A 518 10.76 -24.02 0.71
CA GLU A 518 12.18 -24.13 0.33
C GLU A 518 12.37 -24.44 -1.15
#